data_AF-A0AA38FYV1-F1
#
_entry.id   AF-A0AA38FYV1-F1
#
_cell.length_a   1.000
_cell.length_b   1.000
_cell.length_c   1.000
_cell.angle_alpha   90.00
_cell.angle_beta   90.00
_cell.angle_gamma   90.00
#
_symmetry.space_group_name_H-M   'P 1'
#
loop_
_entity.id
_entity.type
_entity.pdbx_description
1 polymer ?
#
loop_
_entity_poly.entity_id
_entity_poly.type
_entity_poly.pdbx_seq_one_letter_code
_entity_poly.pdbx_strand_id
1 'polypeptide(L)'
;MCVLFINDLDVAAGRMGGTTQYTMNNQMVNATLMNIANNPTNVQLPGMYNKKDNPHVPIIVTGNDFSTLYAPLIRDNFFGSLRARVYDDEVTKWIGEVGVESIGKNLINSREGPPTFQKHAMIVEKLLEYGNMLVKEQENAKRVQLADKYMAEADLGEANEDAVKIGNAAQQ
;
A
#
# COMPACT_ATOMS: atom_id res chain seq x y z
N MET A 1 -12.91 -15.11 -17.91
CA MET A 1 -12.32 -14.36 -16.77
C MET A 1 -12.61 -12.89 -17.00
N CYS A 2 -13.18 -12.18 -16.03
CA CYS A 2 -13.44 -10.74 -16.11
C CYS A 2 -12.68 -10.02 -14.98
N VAL A 3 -12.36 -8.76 -15.19
CA VAL A 3 -11.69 -7.88 -14.23
C VAL A 3 -12.50 -6.60 -14.12
N LEU A 4 -12.66 -6.09 -12.90
CA LEU A 4 -13.25 -4.77 -12.66
C LEU A 4 -12.12 -3.75 -12.53
N PHE A 5 -12.12 -2.73 -13.38
CA PHE A 5 -11.15 -1.65 -13.36
C PHE A 5 -11.82 -0.35 -12.92
N ILE A 6 -11.30 0.30 -11.88
CA ILE A 6 -11.80 1.58 -11.36
C ILE A 6 -10.70 2.61 -11.49
N ASN A 7 -10.94 3.65 -12.29
CA ASN A 7 -9.98 4.73 -12.48
C ASN A 7 -10.22 5.88 -11.49
N ASP A 8 -9.16 6.55 -11.06
CA ASP A 8 -9.19 7.77 -10.22
C ASP A 8 -10.02 7.62 -8.92
N LEU A 9 -9.80 6.50 -8.21
CA LEU A 9 -10.55 6.15 -7.00
C LEU A 9 -10.31 7.14 -5.85
N ASP A 10 -9.15 7.77 -5.79
CA ASP A 10 -8.78 8.77 -4.77
C ASP A 10 -9.67 10.00 -4.80
N VAL A 11 -10.20 10.37 -5.98
CA VAL A 11 -11.19 11.46 -6.11
C VAL A 11 -12.56 11.05 -5.55
N ALA A 12 -12.93 9.76 -5.67
CA ALA A 12 -14.25 9.24 -5.30
C ALA A 12 -14.34 8.69 -3.87
N ALA A 13 -13.23 8.27 -3.28
CA ALA A 13 -13.21 7.62 -1.96
C ALA A 13 -12.22 8.28 -0.98
N GLY A 14 -11.31 9.12 -1.47
CA GLY A 14 -10.34 9.84 -0.67
C GLY A 14 -10.95 11.01 0.09
N ARG A 15 -10.34 11.36 1.23
CA ARG A 15 -10.66 12.58 1.97
C ARG A 15 -9.83 13.75 1.45
N MET A 16 -10.39 14.55 0.56
CA MET A 16 -9.82 15.83 0.14
C MET A 16 -10.20 16.94 1.15
N GLY A 17 -9.38 17.97 1.31
CA GLY A 17 -9.50 18.97 2.40
C GLY A 17 -10.86 19.68 2.52
N GLY A 18 -11.05 20.46 3.59
CA GLY A 18 -12.35 21.06 3.97
C GLY A 18 -12.99 22.03 2.96
N THR A 19 -12.30 22.36 1.86
CA THR A 19 -12.80 23.19 0.75
C THR A 19 -13.35 22.37 -0.42
N THR A 20 -13.18 21.05 -0.44
CA THR A 20 -13.65 20.19 -1.53
C THR A 20 -15.08 19.72 -1.25
N GLN A 21 -16.01 20.04 -2.16
CA GLN A 21 -17.33 19.42 -2.14
C GLN A 21 -17.22 17.97 -2.64
N TYR A 22 -17.54 17.03 -1.77
CA TYR A 22 -17.69 15.63 -2.14
C TYR A 22 -18.98 15.46 -2.94
N THR A 23 -18.86 15.10 -4.21
CA THR A 23 -20.01 14.83 -5.09
C THR A 23 -20.60 13.44 -4.85
N MET A 24 -19.85 12.55 -4.18
CA MET A 24 -20.23 11.17 -3.86
C MET A 24 -20.31 10.94 -2.35
N ASN A 25 -21.13 9.98 -1.93
CA ASN A 25 -21.17 9.55 -0.54
C ASN A 25 -19.97 8.64 -0.23
N ASN A 26 -18.83 9.25 0.10
CA ASN A 26 -17.58 8.53 0.37
C ASN A 26 -17.71 7.50 1.49
N GLN A 27 -18.63 7.68 2.45
CA GLN A 27 -18.87 6.68 3.50
C GLN A 27 -19.49 5.41 2.92
N MET A 28 -20.45 5.54 2.00
CA MET A 28 -21.10 4.41 1.35
C MET A 28 -20.17 3.68 0.39
N VAL A 29 -19.34 4.42 -0.36
CA VAL A 29 -18.32 3.84 -1.25
C VAL A 29 -17.32 3.02 -0.46
N ASN A 30 -16.75 3.59 0.60
CA ASN A 30 -15.78 2.90 1.44
C ASN A 30 -16.39 1.67 2.15
N ALA A 31 -17.60 1.77 2.69
CA ALA A 31 -18.28 0.64 3.33
C ALA A 31 -18.58 -0.49 2.34
N THR A 32 -18.95 -0.16 1.11
CA THR A 32 -19.23 -1.15 0.06
C THR A 32 -17.94 -1.86 -0.38
N LEU A 33 -16.85 -1.11 -0.58
CA LEU A 33 -15.55 -1.69 -0.89
C LEU A 33 -15.06 -2.64 0.23
N MET A 34 -15.26 -2.28 1.50
CA MET A 34 -14.95 -3.16 2.64
C MET A 34 -15.77 -4.44 2.62
N ASN A 35 -17.08 -4.34 2.36
CA ASN A 35 -17.95 -5.52 2.32
C ASN A 35 -17.57 -6.48 1.18
N ILE A 36 -17.20 -5.94 0.02
CA ILE A 36 -16.76 -6.73 -1.13
C ILE A 36 -15.40 -7.37 -0.85
N ALA A 37 -14.45 -6.63 -0.26
CA ALA A 37 -13.13 -7.14 0.08
C ALA A 37 -13.18 -8.27 1.13
N ASN A 38 -14.04 -8.12 2.14
CA ASN A 38 -14.19 -9.12 3.20
C ASN A 38 -14.82 -10.43 2.72
N ASN A 39 -15.78 -10.37 1.78
CA ASN A 39 -16.52 -11.53 1.30
C ASN A 39 -16.68 -11.52 -0.24
N PRO A 40 -15.62 -11.79 -1.01
CA PRO A 40 -15.62 -11.57 -2.46
C PRO A 40 -16.53 -12.52 -3.24
N THR A 41 -16.88 -13.67 -2.66
CA THR A 41 -17.83 -14.64 -3.24
C THR A 41 -19.26 -14.43 -2.75
N ASN A 42 -19.51 -13.52 -1.81
CA ASN A 42 -20.82 -13.29 -1.22
C ASN A 42 -21.18 -11.79 -1.20
N VAL A 43 -21.34 -11.25 -2.41
CA VAL A 43 -21.72 -9.86 -2.65
C VAL A 43 -23.16 -9.83 -3.15
N GLN A 44 -24.05 -9.15 -2.41
CA GLN A 44 -25.48 -9.16 -2.69
C GLN A 44 -26.06 -7.75 -2.74
N LEU A 45 -27.07 -7.57 -3.58
CA LEU A 45 -27.79 -6.30 -3.68
C LEU A 45 -28.73 -6.13 -2.48
N PRO A 46 -28.97 -4.90 -2.00
CA PRO A 46 -29.91 -4.66 -0.91
C PRO A 46 -31.28 -5.27 -1.20
N GLY A 47 -31.78 -6.08 -0.26
CA GLY A 47 -33.08 -6.76 -0.38
C GLY A 47 -33.07 -8.07 -1.18
N MET A 48 -31.93 -8.44 -1.77
CA MET A 48 -31.74 -9.73 -2.46
C MET A 48 -30.86 -10.61 -1.58
N TYR A 49 -31.44 -11.70 -1.06
CA TYR A 49 -30.74 -12.67 -0.21
C TYR A 49 -30.69 -14.04 -0.88
N ASN A 50 -29.64 -14.31 -1.64
CA ASN A 50 -29.39 -15.59 -2.30
C ASN A 50 -28.27 -16.35 -1.57
N LYS A 51 -28.38 -17.67 -1.44
CA LYS A 51 -27.35 -18.52 -0.82
C LYS A 51 -26.31 -19.05 -1.81
N LYS A 52 -26.40 -18.64 -3.08
CA LYS A 52 -25.48 -19.07 -4.12
C LYS A 52 -24.20 -18.24 -4.10
N ASP A 53 -23.05 -18.90 -4.11
CA ASP A 53 -21.75 -18.25 -4.20
C ASP A 53 -21.54 -17.59 -5.58
N ASN A 54 -20.97 -16.39 -5.55
CA ASN A 54 -20.59 -15.63 -6.74
C ASN A 54 -19.15 -15.96 -7.16
N PRO A 55 -18.84 -15.88 -8.46
CA PRO A 55 -17.46 -15.95 -8.95
C PRO A 55 -16.61 -14.80 -8.40
N HIS A 56 -15.39 -15.10 -7.99
CA HIS A 56 -14.43 -14.09 -7.57
C HIS A 56 -14.00 -13.21 -8.77
N VAL A 57 -14.12 -11.90 -8.63
CA VAL A 57 -13.70 -10.92 -9.66
C VAL A 57 -12.56 -10.07 -9.12
N PRO A 58 -11.37 -10.09 -9.75
CA PRO A 58 -10.28 -9.19 -9.40
C PRO A 58 -10.68 -7.72 -9.64
N ILE A 59 -10.35 -6.83 -8.71
CA ILE A 59 -10.55 -5.39 -8.82
C ILE A 59 -9.19 -4.70 -8.90
N ILE A 60 -8.99 -3.90 -9.95
CA ILE A 60 -7.80 -3.06 -10.13
C ILE A 60 -8.24 -1.61 -9.99
N VAL A 61 -7.52 -0.84 -9.18
CA VAL A 61 -7.83 0.56 -8.91
C VAL A 61 -6.62 1.44 -9.24
N THR A 62 -6.86 2.61 -9.80
CA THR A 62 -5.84 3.66 -9.97
C THR A 62 -6.22 4.89 -9.16
N GLY A 63 -5.23 5.71 -8.85
CA GLY A 63 -5.39 6.96 -8.11
C GLY A 63 -4.05 7.68 -8.02
N ASN A 64 -4.10 9.00 -7.88
CA ASN A 64 -2.91 9.83 -7.75
C ASN A 64 -2.37 9.80 -6.31
N ASP A 65 -3.23 9.81 -5.31
CA ASP A 65 -2.84 9.75 -3.89
C ASP A 65 -3.76 8.86 -3.04
N PHE A 66 -3.29 7.64 -2.78
CA PHE A 66 -3.98 6.65 -1.94
C PHE A 66 -3.88 6.94 -0.44
N SER A 67 -3.04 7.89 0.01
CA SER A 67 -2.91 8.22 1.44
C SER A 67 -4.20 8.81 2.02
N THR A 68 -5.03 9.39 1.15
CA THR A 68 -6.31 10.00 1.49
C THR A 68 -7.45 9.00 1.63
N LEU A 69 -7.27 7.74 1.21
CA LEU A 69 -8.28 6.69 1.31
C LEU A 69 -8.53 6.27 2.77
N TYR A 70 -9.68 5.68 3.01
CA TYR A 70 -10.05 5.19 4.33
C TYR A 70 -9.06 4.12 4.81
N ALA A 71 -8.37 4.37 5.92
CA ALA A 71 -7.24 3.57 6.39
C ALA A 71 -7.51 2.05 6.42
N PRO A 72 -8.67 1.53 6.86
CA PRO A 72 -8.98 0.10 6.78
C PRO A 72 -8.87 -0.53 5.38
N LEU A 73 -9.21 0.20 4.30
CA LEU A 73 -9.07 -0.29 2.93
C LEU A 73 -7.60 -0.40 2.48
N ILE A 74 -6.71 0.37 3.11
CA ILE A 74 -5.26 0.34 2.87
C ILE A 74 -4.56 -0.60 3.86
N ARG A 75 -5.13 -0.75 5.07
CA ARG A 75 -4.52 -1.40 6.24
C ARG A 75 -4.63 -2.92 6.21
N ASP A 76 -5.48 -3.51 5.36
CA ASP A 76 -5.49 -4.96 5.14
C ASP A 76 -4.15 -5.50 4.59
N ASN A 77 -3.26 -4.62 4.10
CA ASN A 77 -1.87 -4.97 3.81
C ASN A 77 -0.95 -5.16 5.03
N PHE A 78 -1.33 -4.80 6.26
CA PHE A 78 -0.43 -4.99 7.42
C PHE A 78 -0.22 -6.48 7.73
N PHE A 79 -1.31 -7.24 7.86
CA PHE A 79 -1.23 -8.69 8.12
C PHE A 79 -0.75 -9.47 6.88
N GLY A 80 -1.05 -8.96 5.66
CA GLY A 80 -0.47 -9.47 4.41
C GLY A 80 1.05 -9.31 4.35
N SER A 81 1.55 -8.10 4.62
CA SER A 81 2.99 -7.81 4.70
C SER A 81 3.67 -8.54 5.84
N LEU A 82 2.99 -8.71 6.98
CA LEU A 82 3.50 -9.48 8.11
C LEU A 82 3.73 -10.94 7.72
N ARG A 83 2.74 -11.54 7.03
CA ARG A 83 2.87 -12.90 6.51
C ARG A 83 3.97 -12.98 5.45
N ALA A 84 4.01 -12.04 4.50
CA ALA A 84 5.04 -12.01 3.46
C ALA A 84 6.45 -11.91 4.06
N ARG A 85 6.64 -11.12 5.11
CA ARG A 85 7.93 -10.96 5.79
C ARG A 85 8.45 -12.25 6.42
N VAL A 86 7.55 -13.10 6.93
CA VAL A 86 7.94 -14.43 7.44
C VAL A 86 8.50 -15.31 6.31
N TYR A 87 7.93 -15.22 5.10
CA TYR A 87 8.44 -15.96 3.93
C TYR A 87 9.70 -15.32 3.32
N ASP A 88 9.85 -13.99 3.40
CA ASP A 88 11.05 -13.29 2.93
C ASP A 88 12.33 -13.84 3.57
N ASP A 89 12.27 -14.18 4.86
CA ASP A 89 13.41 -14.74 5.58
C ASP A 89 13.79 -16.14 5.06
N GLU A 90 12.80 -16.97 4.72
CA GLU A 90 13.04 -18.27 4.10
C GLU A 90 13.66 -18.13 2.71
N VAL A 91 13.14 -17.20 1.92
CA VAL A 91 13.66 -16.91 0.58
C VAL A 91 15.08 -16.35 0.68
N THR A 92 15.35 -15.47 1.63
CA THR A 92 16.69 -14.91 1.87
C THR A 92 17.68 -15.98 2.32
N LYS A 93 17.25 -16.90 3.20
CA LYS A 93 18.06 -18.04 3.60
C LYS A 93 18.36 -18.97 2.43
N TRP A 94 17.36 -19.26 1.59
CA TRP A 94 17.52 -20.06 0.39
C TRP A 94 18.48 -19.40 -0.62
N ILE A 95 18.37 -18.07 -0.81
CA ILE A 95 19.31 -17.28 -1.61
C ILE A 95 20.74 -17.41 -1.08
N GLY A 96 20.91 -17.36 0.25
CA GLY A 96 22.20 -17.56 0.91
C GLY A 96 22.78 -18.95 0.70
N GLU A 97 21.95 -19.99 0.72
CA GLU A 97 22.35 -21.39 0.51
C GLU A 97 22.70 -21.70 -0.95
N VAL A 98 21.95 -21.13 -1.90
CA VAL A 98 22.14 -21.35 -3.35
C VAL A 98 23.27 -20.49 -3.92
N GLY A 99 23.49 -19.30 -3.36
CA GLY A 99 24.43 -18.31 -3.85
C GLY A 99 23.84 -17.46 -4.97
N VAL A 100 24.07 -16.13 -4.89
CA VAL A 100 23.43 -15.12 -5.74
C VAL A 100 23.64 -15.37 -7.24
N GLU A 101 24.81 -15.89 -7.62
CA GLU A 101 25.15 -16.16 -9.02
C GLU A 101 24.38 -17.36 -9.63
N SER A 102 23.89 -18.28 -8.80
CA SER A 102 23.24 -19.52 -9.25
C SER A 102 21.71 -19.45 -9.23
N ILE A 103 21.14 -18.40 -8.63
CA ILE A 103 19.68 -18.17 -8.51
C ILE A 103 18.96 -18.29 -9.86
N GLY A 104 19.47 -17.62 -10.90
CA GLY A 104 18.80 -17.58 -12.20
C GLY A 104 18.69 -18.95 -12.87
N LYS A 105 19.70 -19.80 -12.70
CA LYS A 105 19.71 -21.18 -13.24
C LYS A 105 18.72 -22.07 -12.48
N ASN A 106 18.59 -21.86 -11.17
CA ASN A 106 17.73 -22.65 -10.30
C ASN A 106 16.25 -22.21 -10.33
N LEU A 107 15.93 -21.01 -10.82
CA LEU A 107 14.55 -20.52 -10.94
C LEU A 107 13.98 -20.61 -12.36
N ILE A 108 14.74 -20.20 -13.38
CA ILE A 108 14.19 -19.96 -14.73
C ILE A 108 14.43 -21.17 -15.65
N ASN A 109 15.52 -21.91 -15.44
CA ASN A 109 15.94 -23.03 -16.29
C ASN A 109 16.31 -24.30 -15.50
N SER A 110 15.70 -24.49 -14.32
CA SER A 110 15.97 -25.67 -13.49
C SER A 110 15.34 -26.93 -14.08
N ARG A 111 16.12 -28.02 -14.13
CA ARG A 111 15.62 -29.37 -14.46
C ARG A 111 14.84 -30.01 -13.30
N GLU A 112 15.04 -29.52 -12.08
CA GLU A 112 14.44 -30.06 -10.85
C GLU A 112 13.16 -29.30 -10.44
N GLY A 113 12.79 -28.25 -11.18
CA GLY A 113 11.65 -27.40 -10.89
C GLY A 113 11.97 -26.25 -9.92
N PRO A 114 10.99 -25.35 -9.67
CA PRO A 114 11.16 -24.24 -8.73
C PRO A 114 11.29 -24.74 -7.28
N PRO A 115 12.02 -24.02 -6.41
CA PRO A 115 12.19 -24.40 -5.01
C PRO A 115 10.83 -24.45 -4.30
N THR A 116 10.55 -25.57 -3.64
CA THR A 116 9.35 -25.74 -2.81
C THR A 116 9.67 -25.38 -1.37
N PHE A 117 9.01 -24.34 -0.85
CA PHE A 117 9.13 -23.94 0.55
C PHE A 117 8.12 -24.69 1.42
N GLN A 118 8.56 -25.16 2.58
CA GLN A 118 7.64 -25.71 3.57
C GLN A 118 6.92 -24.57 4.26
N LYS A 119 5.60 -24.70 4.39
CA LYS A 119 4.78 -23.69 5.10
C LYS A 119 5.30 -23.55 6.54
N HIS A 120 5.88 -22.39 6.86
CA HIS A 120 6.34 -22.14 8.22
C HIS A 120 5.17 -21.92 9.20
N ALA A 121 5.38 -22.38 10.43
CA ALA A 121 4.45 -22.16 11.52
C ALA A 121 4.49 -20.69 11.93
N MET A 122 3.35 -20.00 11.83
CA MET A 122 3.21 -18.62 12.28
C MET A 122 3.04 -18.58 13.79
N ILE A 123 4.17 -18.60 14.50
CA ILE A 123 4.20 -18.44 15.96
C ILE A 123 3.97 -16.97 16.35
N VAL A 124 3.25 -16.75 17.45
CA VAL A 124 2.81 -15.42 17.89
C VAL A 124 4.00 -14.51 18.18
N GLU A 125 5.07 -15.06 18.73
CA GLU A 125 6.30 -14.33 19.08
C GLU A 125 6.95 -13.71 17.84
N LYS A 126 7.11 -14.49 16.76
CA LYS A 126 7.66 -13.97 15.49
C LYS A 126 6.76 -12.92 14.86
N LEU A 127 5.44 -13.15 14.89
CA LEU A 127 4.49 -12.17 14.34
C LEU A 127 4.55 -10.85 15.11
N LEU A 128 4.74 -10.89 16.43
CA LEU A 128 4.89 -9.68 17.25
C LEU A 128 6.21 -8.96 16.94
N GLU A 129 7.30 -9.71 16.76
CA GLU A 129 8.61 -9.17 16.40
C GLU A 129 8.58 -8.44 15.04
N TYR A 130 8.11 -9.11 13.98
CA TYR A 130 7.99 -8.49 12.65
C TYR A 130 6.96 -7.36 12.64
N GLY A 131 5.88 -7.46 13.42
CA GLY A 131 4.88 -6.41 13.54
C GLY A 131 5.47 -5.12 14.12
N ASN A 132 6.26 -5.23 15.19
CA ASN A 132 6.96 -4.09 15.78
C ASN A 132 8.02 -3.51 14.84
N MET A 133 8.72 -4.36 14.07
CA MET A 133 9.69 -3.93 13.08
C MET A 133 9.02 -3.13 11.94
N LEU A 134 7.92 -3.63 11.40
CA LEU A 134 7.15 -2.96 10.33
C LEU A 134 6.59 -1.60 10.79
N VAL A 135 6.13 -1.51 12.04
CA VAL A 135 5.66 -0.23 12.60
C VAL A 135 6.81 0.78 12.72
N LYS A 136 7.98 0.37 13.21
CA LYS A 136 9.16 1.23 13.26
C LYS A 136 9.60 1.71 11.89
N GLU A 137 9.54 0.82 10.89
CA GLU A 137 9.88 1.17 9.52
C GLU A 137 8.89 2.18 8.92
N GLN A 138 7.60 2.04 9.21
CA GLN A 138 6.58 3.04 8.84
C GLN A 138 6.80 4.38 9.54
N GLU A 139 7.16 4.39 10.82
CA GLU A 139 7.46 5.62 11.56
C GLU A 139 8.71 6.31 11.01
N ASN A 140 9.73 5.54 10.64
CA ASN A 140 10.94 6.07 10.03
C ASN A 140 10.67 6.66 8.65
N ALA A 141 9.91 5.97 7.80
CA ALA A 141 9.53 6.49 6.48
C ALA A 141 8.76 7.82 6.60
N LYS A 142 7.82 7.92 7.55
CA LYS A 142 7.10 9.18 7.83
C LYS A 142 8.03 10.29 8.32
N ARG A 143 9.01 9.97 9.16
CA ARG A 143 10.00 10.93 9.65
C ARG A 143 10.91 11.44 8.52
N VAL A 144 11.37 10.56 7.64
CA VAL A 144 12.19 10.93 6.48
C VAL A 144 11.38 11.83 5.54
N GLN A 145 10.15 11.46 5.19
CA GLN A 145 9.26 12.29 4.38
C GLN A 145 9.01 13.67 5.01
N LEU A 146 8.85 13.72 6.34
CA LEU A 146 8.66 14.96 7.06
C LEU A 146 9.93 15.83 7.04
N ALA A 147 11.11 15.22 7.17
CA ALA A 147 12.39 15.91 7.07
C ALA A 147 12.61 16.48 5.65
N ASP A 148 12.34 15.69 4.61
CA ASP A 148 12.43 16.15 3.21
C ASP A 148 11.50 17.33 2.96
N LYS A 149 10.29 17.30 3.54
CA LYS A 149 9.33 18.40 3.45
C LYS A 149 9.83 19.67 4.15
N TYR A 150 10.40 19.53 5.35
CA TYR A 150 10.97 20.68 6.06
C TYR A 150 12.19 21.27 5.35
N MET A 151 13.05 20.43 4.76
CA MET A 151 14.21 20.90 3.98
C MET A 151 13.75 21.62 2.70
N ALA A 152 12.75 21.09 2.01
CA ALA A 152 12.16 21.75 0.84
C ALA A 152 11.48 23.08 1.20
N GLU A 153 10.78 23.17 2.34
CA GLU A 153 10.19 24.43 2.82
C GLU A 153 11.25 25.45 3.28
N ALA A 154 12.38 24.99 3.86
CA ALA A 154 13.49 25.84 4.23
C ALA A 154 14.23 26.41 3.01
N ASP A 155 14.51 25.58 1.99
CA ASP A 155 15.13 26.00 0.73
C ASP A 155 14.24 27.02 -0.03
N LEU A 156 12.91 26.83 0.01
CA LEU A 156 11.96 27.78 -0.57
C LEU A 156 11.88 29.10 0.22
N GLY A 157 12.09 29.04 1.54
CA GLY A 157 12.15 30.21 2.41
C GLY A 157 13.36 31.11 2.10
N GLU A 158 14.55 30.51 1.97
CA GLU A 158 15.77 31.24 1.61
C GLU A 158 15.70 31.84 0.19
N ALA A 159 15.17 31.08 -0.78
CA ALA A 159 14.97 31.58 -2.14
C ALA A 159 14.04 32.82 -2.21
N ASN A 160 13.04 32.89 -1.33
CA ASN A 160 12.12 34.02 -1.27
C ASN A 160 12.75 35.24 -0.56
N GLU A 161 13.58 35.03 0.47
CA GLU A 161 14.35 36.10 1.11
C GLU A 161 15.36 36.76 0.15
N ASP A 162 16.04 35.96 -0.67
CA ASP A 162 16.99 36.46 -1.66
C ASP A 162 16.31 37.22 -2.80
N ALA A 163 15.14 36.76 -3.26
CA ALA A 163 14.34 37.49 -4.24
C ALA A 163 13.85 38.86 -3.71
N VAL A 164 13.46 38.94 -2.43
CA VAL A 164 13.05 40.19 -1.78
C VAL A 164 14.23 41.16 -1.61
N LYS A 165 15.43 40.67 -1.28
CA LYS A 165 16.64 41.51 -1.19
C LYS A 165 17.04 42.09 -2.55
N ILE A 166 16.97 41.30 -3.63
CA ILE A 166 17.28 41.75 -4.99
C ILE A 166 16.25 42.80 -5.48
N GLY A 167 14.96 42.59 -5.19
CA GLY A 167 13.89 43.54 -5.55
C GLY A 167 14.03 44.92 -4.90
N ASN A 168 14.49 44.97 -3.64
CA ASN A 168 14.71 46.23 -2.93
C ASN A 168 15.99 46.96 -3.36
N ALA A 169 17.02 46.23 -3.83
CA ALA A 169 18.26 46.83 -4.34
C ALA A 169 18.09 47.50 -5.72
N ALA A 170 17.06 47.14 -6.48
CA ALA A 170 16.77 47.71 -7.79
C ALA A 170 15.94 49.02 -7.74
N GLN A 171 15.55 49.49 -6.55
CA GLN A 171 14.74 50.70 -6.34
C GLN A 171 15.51 51.89 -5.72
N GLN A 172 16.85 51.85 -5.71
CA GLN A 172 17.69 53.01 -5.35
C GLN A 172 18.49 53.51 -6.55
#